data_AF-A0A1S1QU76-F1
#
_entry.id   AF-A0A1S1QU76-F1
#
_cell.length_a   1.000
_cell.length_b   1.000
_cell.length_c   1.000
_cell.angle_alpha   90.00
_cell.angle_beta   90.00
_cell.angle_gamma   90.00
#
_symmetry.space_group_name_H-M   'P 1'
#
loop_
_entity.id
_entity.type
_entity.pdbx_description
1 polymer ?
#
loop_
_entity_poly.entity_id
_entity_poly.type
_entity_poly.pdbx_seq_one_letter_code
_entity_poly.pdbx_strand_id
1 'polypeptide(L)'
;MTGVPDDHAGASEPEVPDLAGVPAAGPPRPEAGGPVRPEAGGPVPRGSAEGGTGAGAPGPAGDRPPVDPARMSDVDLATAVIEGRATVDATTARWVLLVGEFDRRSLWLADGAVSAAAWLRRECRINAPTSTHLLTVARALRDLPATREAFSTGTISFEHARAIAPSVGAGRVELARRADPIFARAAAWMTPRQVARVVSTWTDIADA
;
A
#
# COMPACT_ATOMS: atom_id res chain seq x y z
N MET A 1 -20.60 -18.89 -63.08
CA MET A 1 -20.61 -18.42 -61.68
C MET A 1 -19.28 -18.81 -61.05
N THR A 2 -18.16 -18.47 -61.71
CA THR A 2 -17.27 -17.29 -61.49
C THR A 2 -16.59 -17.33 -60.13
N GLY A 3 -15.31 -17.68 -60.18
CA GLY A 3 -14.41 -17.87 -59.05
C GLY A 3 -13.95 -16.56 -58.40
N VAL A 4 -13.44 -16.75 -57.19
CA VAL A 4 -12.82 -15.75 -56.31
C VAL A 4 -11.44 -15.39 -56.85
N PRO A 5 -11.08 -14.11 -56.98
CA PRO A 5 -9.70 -13.71 -57.16
C PRO A 5 -9.04 -13.44 -55.80
N ASP A 6 -7.90 -14.10 -55.57
CA ASP A 6 -6.89 -13.71 -54.58
C ASP A 6 -6.15 -12.47 -55.09
N ASP A 7 -6.17 -11.39 -54.31
CA ASP A 7 -5.37 -10.19 -54.56
C ASP A 7 -4.46 -9.94 -53.34
N HIS A 8 -3.21 -10.38 -53.47
CA HIS A 8 -2.14 -10.05 -52.54
C HIS A 8 -1.57 -8.67 -52.89
N ALA A 9 -2.21 -7.62 -52.41
CA ALA A 9 -1.65 -6.27 -52.43
C ALA A 9 -0.62 -6.11 -51.31
N GLY A 10 0.66 -6.12 -51.71
CA GLY A 10 1.78 -5.72 -50.86
C GLY A 10 1.68 -4.24 -50.49
N ALA A 11 1.55 -3.96 -49.21
CA ALA A 11 1.77 -2.64 -48.66
C ALA A 11 3.25 -2.52 -48.28
N SER A 12 4.01 -1.77 -49.08
CA SER A 12 5.37 -1.35 -48.78
C SER A 12 5.39 -0.49 -47.50
N GLU A 13 6.26 -0.85 -46.56
CA GLU A 13 6.55 -0.05 -45.36
C GLU A 13 7.08 1.34 -45.75
N PRO A 14 6.67 2.42 -45.06
CA PRO A 14 7.27 3.73 -45.24
C PRO A 14 8.65 3.78 -44.56
N GLU A 15 9.65 4.10 -45.38
CA GLU A 15 11.05 4.35 -45.05
C GLU A 15 11.18 5.51 -44.05
N VAL A 16 11.75 5.23 -42.87
CA VAL A 16 12.10 6.22 -41.84
C VAL A 16 13.45 6.86 -42.18
N PRO A 17 13.54 8.20 -42.29
CA PRO A 17 14.82 8.85 -42.58
C PRO A 17 15.77 8.82 -41.36
N ASP A 18 17.02 8.49 -41.67
CA ASP A 18 18.19 8.52 -40.77
C ASP A 18 18.49 9.96 -40.32
N LEU A 19 18.27 10.25 -39.03
CA LEU A 19 18.64 11.50 -38.38
C LEU A 19 20.00 11.36 -37.70
N ALA A 20 21.06 11.45 -38.50
CA ALA A 20 22.39 11.75 -38.00
C ALA A 20 22.52 13.25 -37.64
N GLY A 21 22.79 13.53 -36.37
CA GLY A 21 23.51 14.77 -35.96
C GLY A 21 22.73 15.79 -35.12
N VAL A 22 22.53 15.50 -33.82
CA VAL A 22 22.32 16.55 -32.80
C VAL A 22 23.29 16.27 -31.63
N PRO A 23 24.19 17.19 -31.26
CA PRO A 23 25.04 17.00 -30.09
C PRO A 23 24.21 17.14 -28.81
N ALA A 24 24.11 16.05 -28.04
CA ALA A 24 23.52 16.03 -26.70
C ALA A 24 24.48 16.64 -25.67
N ALA A 25 24.59 17.96 -25.65
CA ALA A 25 25.16 18.68 -24.52
C ALA A 25 24.06 18.87 -23.45
N GLY A 26 23.86 17.86 -22.60
CA GLY A 26 23.08 18.02 -21.38
C GLY A 26 23.77 19.00 -20.43
N PRO A 27 23.01 19.75 -19.61
CA PRO A 27 23.61 20.69 -18.66
C PRO A 27 24.53 19.94 -17.66
N PRO A 28 25.62 20.57 -17.19
CA PRO A 28 26.57 19.92 -16.30
C PRO A 28 25.87 19.48 -15.00
N ARG A 29 26.15 18.24 -14.58
CA ARG A 29 25.74 17.72 -13.27
C ARG A 29 26.36 18.60 -12.17
N PRO A 30 25.61 19.07 -11.16
CA PRO A 30 26.22 19.68 -10.00
C PRO A 30 27.06 18.63 -9.27
N GLU A 31 28.31 18.96 -9.00
CA GLU A 31 29.22 18.11 -8.24
C GLU A 31 28.64 17.79 -6.86
N ALA A 32 28.68 16.52 -6.50
CA ALA A 32 28.20 16.03 -5.22
C ALA A 32 29.13 16.55 -4.11
N GLY A 33 28.76 17.69 -3.51
CA GLY A 33 29.15 17.99 -2.14
C GLY A 33 28.68 16.84 -1.25
N GLY A 34 29.61 16.20 -0.55
CA GLY A 34 29.30 15.11 0.38
C GLY A 34 28.24 15.53 1.40
N PRO A 35 27.50 14.57 1.99
CA PRO A 35 26.39 14.90 2.88
C PRO A 35 26.92 15.68 4.10
N VAL A 36 26.57 16.96 4.16
CA VAL A 36 26.69 17.76 5.38
C VAL A 36 25.64 17.21 6.35
N ARG A 37 26.08 16.49 7.37
CA ARG A 37 25.25 16.11 8.51
C ARG A 37 24.66 17.39 9.12
N PRO A 38 23.34 17.54 9.27
CA PRO A 38 22.82 18.61 10.09
C PRO A 38 23.21 18.32 11.56
N GLU A 39 23.96 19.25 12.15
CA GLU A 39 24.25 19.22 13.57
C GLU A 39 22.95 19.29 14.38
N ALA A 40 22.89 18.47 15.42
CA ALA A 40 21.76 18.37 16.33
C ALA A 40 21.56 19.70 17.07
N GLY A 41 20.48 20.40 16.72
CA GLY A 41 19.95 21.50 17.53
C GLY A 41 19.51 20.97 18.90
N GLY A 42 19.98 21.66 19.96
CA GLY A 42 19.73 21.35 21.37
C GLY A 42 18.25 21.44 21.81
N PRO A 43 17.99 21.22 23.11
CA PRO A 43 16.74 20.64 23.59
C PRO A 43 15.57 21.62 23.60
N VAL A 44 14.41 21.15 23.13
CA VAL A 44 13.10 21.82 23.29
C VAL A 44 12.56 21.50 24.70
N PRO A 45 12.04 22.49 25.46
CA PRO A 45 11.64 22.28 26.85
C PRO A 45 10.39 21.39 26.97
N ARG A 46 10.39 20.54 28.01
CA ARG A 46 9.28 19.67 28.38
C ARG A 46 8.17 20.48 29.06
N GLY A 47 6.97 20.42 28.50
CA GLY A 47 5.73 20.80 29.18
C GLY A 47 5.00 19.55 29.66
N SER A 48 4.80 19.46 30.97
CA SER A 48 4.00 18.42 31.63
C SER A 48 2.51 18.61 31.33
N ALA A 49 1.82 17.53 30.97
CA ALA A 49 0.40 17.35 31.24
C ALA A 49 0.10 15.85 31.31
N GLU A 50 -0.14 15.39 32.53
CA GLU A 50 -0.56 14.04 32.89
C GLU A 50 -2.09 13.88 32.74
N GLY A 51 -2.52 12.63 32.57
CA GLY A 51 -3.90 12.14 32.74
C GLY A 51 -4.60 11.87 31.40
N GLY A 52 -4.95 10.65 31.00
CA GLY A 52 -4.99 9.36 31.68
C GLY A 52 -6.19 8.58 31.14
N THR A 53 -5.93 7.46 30.45
CA THR A 53 -6.64 6.17 30.51
C THR A 53 -6.01 5.28 29.46
N GLY A 54 -5.01 4.50 29.88
CA GLY A 54 -4.34 3.54 29.03
C GLY A 54 -5.29 2.40 28.67
N ALA A 55 -5.72 2.36 27.41
CA ALA A 55 -5.96 1.08 26.76
C ALA A 55 -4.60 0.37 26.71
N GLY A 56 -4.46 -0.71 27.48
CA GLY A 56 -3.20 -1.42 27.67
C GLY A 56 -2.49 -1.65 26.34
N ALA A 57 -1.40 -0.93 26.11
CA ALA A 57 -0.49 -1.25 25.04
C ALA A 57 0.01 -2.69 25.29
N PRO A 58 0.00 -3.59 24.30
CA PRO A 58 0.69 -4.86 24.45
C PRO A 58 2.13 -4.53 24.84
N GLY A 59 2.55 -5.03 26.02
CA GLY A 59 3.89 -4.81 26.54
C GLY A 59 4.97 -5.23 25.53
N PRO A 60 6.22 -4.79 25.71
CA PRO A 60 7.30 -5.19 24.82
C PRO A 60 7.29 -6.72 24.71
N ALA A 61 7.23 -7.22 23.48
CA ALA A 61 7.34 -8.63 23.14
C ALA A 61 8.74 -9.12 23.50
N GLY A 62 8.99 -9.30 24.78
CA GLY A 62 10.24 -9.74 25.36
C GLY A 62 10.03 -11.09 26.01
N ASP A 63 10.77 -12.08 25.52
CA ASP A 63 11.13 -13.31 26.22
C ASP A 63 10.19 -14.53 26.17
N ARG A 64 9.23 -14.57 25.24
CA ARG A 64 8.63 -15.87 24.89
C ARG A 64 9.61 -16.62 23.96
N PRO A 65 10.17 -17.78 24.37
CA PRO A 65 11.02 -18.56 23.48
C PRO A 65 10.24 -18.94 22.22
N PRO A 66 10.90 -19.01 21.05
CA PRO A 66 10.25 -19.41 19.82
C PRO A 66 9.65 -20.82 20.01
N VAL A 67 8.34 -20.94 19.78
CA VAL A 67 7.64 -22.22 19.80
C VAL A 67 8.11 -23.00 18.57
N ASP A 68 8.60 -24.22 18.78
CA ASP A 68 8.96 -25.13 17.69
C ASP A 68 7.68 -25.74 17.09
N PRO A 69 7.30 -25.40 15.84
CA PRO A 69 6.08 -25.91 15.22
C PRO A 69 6.05 -27.43 15.11
N ALA A 70 7.22 -28.09 15.04
CA ALA A 70 7.33 -29.54 14.91
C ALA A 70 6.89 -30.31 16.17
N ARG A 71 6.71 -29.62 17.31
CA ARG A 71 6.30 -30.23 18.59
C ARG A 71 4.83 -29.99 18.92
N MET A 72 4.10 -29.30 18.06
CA MET A 72 2.68 -28.98 18.27
C MET A 72 1.81 -30.16 17.82
N SER A 73 0.62 -30.31 18.43
CA SER A 73 -0.40 -31.19 17.88
C SER A 73 -0.94 -30.61 16.57
N ASP A 74 -1.54 -31.44 15.71
CA ASP A 74 -2.13 -30.97 14.44
C ASP A 74 -3.19 -29.86 14.66
N VAL A 75 -3.99 -29.97 15.72
CA VAL A 75 -5.03 -28.99 16.08
C VAL A 75 -4.42 -27.68 16.55
N ASP A 76 -3.39 -27.74 17.41
CA ASP A 76 -2.70 -26.55 17.89
C ASP A 76 -1.96 -25.86 16.75
N LEU A 77 -1.33 -26.64 15.86
CA LEU A 77 -0.61 -26.12 14.70
C LEU A 77 -1.57 -25.42 13.74
N ALA A 78 -2.71 -26.03 13.42
CA ALA A 78 -3.74 -25.41 12.58
C ALA A 78 -4.25 -24.09 13.18
N THR A 79 -4.49 -24.07 14.49
CA THR A 79 -4.93 -22.86 15.22
C THR A 79 -3.85 -21.77 15.17
N ALA A 80 -2.60 -22.14 15.46
CA ALA A 80 -1.47 -21.20 15.46
C ALA A 80 -1.17 -20.62 14.07
N VAL A 81 -1.40 -21.37 12.98
CA VAL A 81 -1.30 -20.84 11.61
C VAL A 81 -2.31 -19.72 11.37
N ILE A 82 -3.56 -19.90 11.83
CA ILE A 82 -4.64 -18.91 11.67
C ILE A 82 -4.37 -17.68 12.53
N GLU A 83 -4.08 -17.87 13.82
CA GLU A 83 -3.80 -16.78 14.76
C GLU A 83 -2.52 -16.02 14.38
N GLY A 84 -1.50 -16.75 13.92
CA GLY A 84 -0.25 -16.18 13.41
C GLY A 84 -0.50 -15.29 12.20
N ARG A 85 -1.32 -15.73 11.24
CA ARG A 85 -1.71 -14.91 10.08
C ARG A 85 -2.43 -13.63 10.50
N ALA A 86 -3.41 -13.73 11.39
CA ALA A 86 -4.13 -12.57 11.93
C ALA A 86 -3.17 -11.59 12.64
N THR A 87 -2.20 -12.10 13.39
CA THR A 87 -1.17 -11.29 14.04
C THR A 87 -0.27 -10.56 13.03
N VAL A 88 0.14 -11.25 11.96
CA VAL A 88 0.91 -10.62 10.87
C VAL A 88 0.08 -9.55 10.18
N ASP A 89 -1.21 -9.79 9.91
CA ASP A 89 -2.10 -8.80 9.30
C ASP A 89 -2.30 -7.57 10.20
N ALA A 90 -2.57 -7.75 11.49
CA ALA A 90 -2.69 -6.63 12.44
C ALA A 90 -1.38 -5.82 12.54
N THR A 91 -0.23 -6.50 12.52
CA THR A 91 1.08 -5.82 12.52
C THR A 91 1.33 -5.07 11.22
N THR A 92 0.95 -5.67 10.09
CA THR A 92 1.03 -5.02 8.78
C THR A 92 0.13 -3.79 8.74
N ALA A 93 -1.09 -3.86 9.30
CA ALA A 93 -2.01 -2.75 9.38
C ALA A 93 -1.42 -1.56 10.15
N ARG A 94 -0.84 -1.81 11.33
CA ARG A 94 -0.16 -0.77 12.12
C ARG A 94 0.94 -0.09 11.31
N TRP A 95 1.76 -0.88 10.62
CA TRP A 95 2.81 -0.33 9.76
C TRP A 95 2.26 0.47 8.57
N VAL A 96 1.23 -0.03 7.87
CA VAL A 96 0.56 0.67 6.77
C VAL A 96 -0.04 2.00 7.22
N LEU A 97 -0.59 2.08 8.43
CA LEU A 97 -1.10 3.32 9.00
C LEU A 97 0.02 4.32 9.28
N LEU A 98 1.20 3.87 9.75
CA LEU A 98 2.39 4.72 9.87
C LEU A 98 2.84 5.24 8.50
N VAL A 99 2.88 4.37 7.48
CA VAL A 99 3.19 4.76 6.10
C VAL A 99 2.19 5.80 5.59
N GLY A 100 0.90 5.61 5.89
CA GLY A 100 -0.16 6.55 5.54
C GLY A 100 0.04 7.92 6.17
N GLU A 101 0.42 7.98 7.43
CA GLU A 101 0.67 9.25 8.11
C GLU A 101 1.97 9.91 7.64
N PHE A 102 3.02 9.11 7.40
CA PHE A 102 4.29 9.55 6.83
C PHE A 102 4.10 10.18 5.43
N ASP A 103 3.30 9.55 4.57
CA ASP A 103 2.90 10.08 3.26
C ASP A 103 2.08 11.37 3.40
N ARG A 104 1.09 11.40 4.31
CA ARG A 104 0.21 12.57 4.51
C ARG A 104 0.98 13.82 4.97
N ARG A 105 1.99 13.63 5.82
CA ARG A 105 2.86 14.70 6.33
C ARG A 105 4.03 15.02 5.41
N SER A 106 4.17 14.31 4.28
CA SER A 106 5.28 14.46 3.33
C SER A 106 6.67 14.36 3.97
N LEU A 107 6.83 13.51 4.99
CA LEU A 107 8.09 13.43 5.77
C LEU A 107 9.29 12.97 4.95
N TRP A 108 9.04 12.28 3.84
CA TRP A 108 10.06 11.88 2.86
C TRP A 108 10.80 13.07 2.21
N LEU A 109 10.24 14.28 2.26
CA LEU A 109 10.92 15.49 1.78
C LEU A 109 12.16 15.83 2.61
N ALA A 110 12.16 15.53 3.90
CA ALA A 110 13.30 15.81 4.78
C ALA A 110 14.56 15.03 4.36
N ASP A 111 14.39 13.88 3.71
CA ASP A 111 15.46 13.03 3.20
C ASP A 111 15.70 13.20 1.69
N GLY A 112 15.17 14.29 1.10
CA GLY A 112 15.34 14.64 -0.31
C GLY A 112 14.71 13.66 -1.30
N ALA A 113 13.79 12.80 -0.87
CA ALA A 113 13.09 11.92 -1.79
C ALA A 113 12.08 12.72 -2.64
N VAL A 114 11.76 12.21 -3.83
CA VAL A 114 10.77 12.85 -4.73
C VAL A 114 9.33 12.37 -4.48
N SER A 115 9.17 11.29 -3.70
CA SER A 115 7.88 10.76 -3.26
C SER A 115 8.04 9.79 -2.09
N ALA A 116 6.95 9.54 -1.36
CA ALA A 116 6.91 8.49 -0.35
C ALA A 116 7.26 7.10 -0.94
N ALA A 117 6.83 6.81 -2.18
CA ALA A 117 7.13 5.55 -2.84
C ALA A 117 8.64 5.38 -3.08
N ALA A 118 9.30 6.43 -3.60
CA ALA A 118 10.73 6.43 -3.81
C ALA A 118 11.49 6.25 -2.49
N TRP A 119 11.04 6.91 -1.42
CA TRP A 119 11.61 6.78 -0.08
C TRP A 119 11.47 5.35 0.46
N LEU A 120 10.26 4.76 0.41
CA LEU A 120 10.02 3.40 0.90
C LEU A 120 10.86 2.36 0.14
N ARG A 121 11.01 2.51 -1.18
CA ARG A 121 11.85 1.60 -1.96
C ARG A 121 13.31 1.64 -1.51
N ARG A 122 13.83 2.83 -1.20
CA ARG A 122 15.21 3.06 -0.76
C ARG A 122 15.42 2.58 0.68
N GLU A 123 14.63 3.09 1.62
CA GLU A 123 14.83 2.86 3.06
C GLU A 123 14.26 1.52 3.53
N CYS A 124 13.06 1.15 3.05
CA CYS A 124 12.39 -0.09 3.44
C CYS A 124 12.69 -1.27 2.50
N ARG A 125 13.51 -1.08 1.45
CA ARG A 125 13.95 -2.13 0.51
C ARG A 125 12.80 -2.91 -0.15
N ILE A 126 11.67 -2.23 -0.40
CA ILE A 126 10.51 -2.83 -1.09
C ILE A 126 10.53 -2.52 -2.60
N ASN A 127 9.92 -3.39 -3.41
CA ASN A 127 9.82 -3.15 -4.85
C ASN A 127 8.77 -2.06 -5.18
N ALA A 128 8.83 -1.55 -6.42
CA ALA A 128 7.95 -0.46 -6.85
C ALA A 128 6.45 -0.83 -6.80
N PRO A 129 5.98 -1.97 -7.33
CA PRO A 129 4.58 -2.37 -7.20
C PRO A 129 4.09 -2.41 -5.75
N THR A 130 4.89 -2.97 -4.85
CA THR A 130 4.56 -3.06 -3.42
C THR A 130 4.44 -1.67 -2.79
N SER A 131 5.36 -0.76 -3.10
CA SER A 131 5.30 0.62 -2.59
C SER A 131 4.02 1.35 -3.03
N THR A 132 3.60 1.16 -4.27
CA THR A 132 2.35 1.74 -4.80
C THR A 132 1.14 1.14 -4.09
N HIS A 133 1.07 -0.18 -3.96
CA HIS A 133 -0.04 -0.84 -3.25
C HIS A 133 -0.17 -0.37 -1.80
N LEU A 134 0.94 -0.27 -1.07
CA LEU A 134 0.95 0.21 0.32
C LEU A 134 0.40 1.63 0.41
N LEU A 135 0.85 2.54 -0.46
CA LEU A 135 0.39 3.92 -0.44
C LEU A 135 -1.07 4.05 -0.87
N THR A 136 -1.52 3.28 -1.86
CA THR A 136 -2.93 3.26 -2.27
C THR A 136 -3.83 2.80 -1.12
N VAL A 137 -3.47 1.70 -0.45
CA VAL A 137 -4.22 1.21 0.72
C VAL A 137 -4.17 2.23 1.86
N ALA A 138 -2.99 2.73 2.20
CA ALA A 138 -2.81 3.67 3.31
C ALA A 138 -3.62 4.97 3.11
N ARG A 139 -3.75 5.45 1.87
CA ARG A 139 -4.59 6.59 1.52
C ARG A 139 -6.07 6.24 1.62
N ALA A 140 -6.51 5.11 1.05
CA ALA A 140 -7.91 4.68 1.10
C ALA A 140 -8.41 4.48 2.54
N LEU A 141 -7.59 3.91 3.41
CA LEU A 141 -7.94 3.70 4.82
C LEU A 141 -8.19 5.00 5.60
N ARG A 142 -7.85 6.18 5.05
CA ARG A 142 -8.20 7.49 5.63
C ARG A 142 -9.71 7.76 5.61
N ASP A 143 -10.38 7.21 4.59
CA ASP A 143 -11.80 7.38 4.32
C ASP A 143 -12.64 6.14 4.65
N LEU A 144 -11.99 5.05 5.10
CA LEU A 144 -12.61 3.75 5.36
C LEU A 144 -12.34 3.27 6.80
N PRO A 145 -12.95 3.90 7.83
CA PRO A 145 -12.69 3.58 9.24
C PRO A 145 -13.04 2.15 9.66
N ALA A 146 -14.12 1.55 9.15
CA ALA A 146 -14.50 0.16 9.46
C ALA A 146 -13.54 -0.83 8.82
N THR A 147 -13.13 -0.60 7.56
CA THR A 147 -12.08 -1.40 6.91
C THR A 147 -10.75 -1.26 7.66
N ARG A 148 -10.41 -0.05 8.11
CA ARG A 148 -9.20 0.20 8.93
C ARG A 148 -9.24 -0.59 10.23
N GLU A 149 -10.36 -0.56 10.95
CA GLU A 149 -10.53 -1.28 12.21
C GLU A 149 -10.36 -2.78 12.00
N ALA A 150 -11.09 -3.36 11.05
CA ALA A 150 -11.00 -4.78 10.72
C ALA A 150 -9.59 -5.21 10.30
N PHE A 151 -8.85 -4.35 9.61
CA PHE A 151 -7.46 -4.64 9.25
C PHE A 151 -6.53 -4.55 10.47
N SER A 152 -6.74 -3.56 11.34
CA SER A 152 -5.93 -3.32 12.55
C SER A 152 -6.08 -4.42 13.60
N THR A 153 -7.22 -5.11 13.63
CA THR A 153 -7.47 -6.28 14.47
C THR A 153 -6.99 -7.59 13.85
N GLY A 154 -6.57 -7.59 12.57
CA GLY A 154 -6.21 -8.80 11.84
C GLY A 154 -7.42 -9.63 11.38
N THR A 155 -8.64 -9.09 11.49
CA THR A 155 -9.87 -9.73 10.99
C THR A 155 -9.86 -9.85 9.47
N ILE A 156 -9.26 -8.88 8.78
CA ILE A 156 -9.04 -8.92 7.34
C ILE A 156 -7.55 -8.76 7.03
N SER A 157 -7.11 -9.35 5.92
CA SER A 157 -5.72 -9.23 5.45
C SER A 157 -5.47 -7.97 4.61
N PHE A 158 -4.19 -7.66 4.38
CA PHE A 158 -3.79 -6.55 3.49
C PHE A 158 -4.42 -6.66 2.10
N GLU A 159 -4.53 -7.87 1.56
CA GLU A 159 -5.13 -8.11 0.23
C GLU A 159 -6.62 -7.77 0.19
N HIS A 160 -7.36 -7.93 1.30
CA HIS A 160 -8.74 -7.45 1.41
C HIS A 160 -8.79 -5.92 1.38
N ALA A 161 -7.97 -5.26 2.19
CA ALA A 161 -7.91 -3.80 2.20
C ALA A 161 -7.52 -3.24 0.81
N ARG A 162 -6.61 -3.94 0.10
CA ARG A 162 -6.22 -3.62 -1.27
C ARG A 162 -7.35 -3.81 -2.27
N ALA A 163 -8.17 -4.85 -2.10
CA ALA A 163 -9.35 -5.07 -2.93
C ALA A 163 -10.44 -4.00 -2.72
N ILE A 164 -10.51 -3.41 -1.51
CA ILE A 164 -11.48 -2.36 -1.16
C ILE A 164 -11.01 -0.97 -1.59
N ALA A 165 -9.70 -0.72 -1.61
CA ALA A 165 -9.12 0.59 -1.89
C ALA A 165 -9.61 1.30 -3.18
N PRO A 166 -9.94 0.63 -4.29
CA PRO A 166 -10.52 1.29 -5.46
C PRO A 166 -11.86 2.00 -5.22
N SER A 167 -12.60 1.62 -4.16
CA SER A 167 -13.92 2.21 -3.85
C SER A 167 -13.87 3.73 -3.60
N VAL A 168 -12.75 4.25 -3.08
CA VAL A 168 -12.56 5.69 -2.82
C VAL A 168 -12.08 6.50 -4.04
N GLY A 169 -11.88 5.85 -5.20
CA GLY A 169 -11.44 6.50 -6.43
C GLY A 169 -12.49 7.44 -7.06
N ALA A 170 -12.06 8.23 -8.05
CA ALA A 170 -12.89 9.04 -8.95
C ALA A 170 -14.13 9.70 -8.31
N GLY A 171 -13.92 10.46 -7.23
CA GLY A 171 -14.96 11.29 -6.60
C GLY A 171 -15.96 10.55 -5.72
N ARG A 172 -15.85 9.22 -5.58
CA ARG A 172 -16.79 8.40 -4.78
C ARG A 172 -16.53 8.38 -3.28
N VAL A 173 -15.61 9.21 -2.78
CA VAL A 173 -15.17 9.17 -1.37
C VAL A 173 -16.35 9.14 -0.38
N GLU A 174 -17.35 9.99 -0.58
CA GLU A 174 -18.51 10.04 0.32
C GLU A 174 -19.42 8.81 0.21
N LEU A 175 -19.62 8.27 -1.00
CA LEU A 175 -20.35 7.01 -1.18
C LEU A 175 -19.60 5.83 -0.56
N ALA A 176 -18.28 5.80 -0.73
CA ALA A 176 -17.41 4.77 -0.17
C ALA A 176 -17.42 4.80 1.36
N ARG A 177 -17.39 5.98 1.99
CA ARG A 177 -17.52 6.16 3.44
C ARG A 177 -18.80 5.53 3.99
N ARG A 178 -19.91 5.65 3.27
CA ARG A 178 -21.21 5.04 3.66
C ARG A 178 -21.23 3.53 3.44
N ALA A 179 -20.58 3.06 2.38
CA ALA A 179 -20.49 1.63 2.06
C ALA A 179 -19.41 0.88 2.87
N ASP A 180 -18.49 1.58 3.52
CA ASP A 180 -17.35 1.02 4.24
C ASP A 180 -17.70 -0.09 5.24
N PRO A 181 -18.71 0.05 6.13
CA PRO A 181 -19.10 -1.04 7.03
C PRO A 181 -19.55 -2.31 6.29
N ILE A 182 -20.13 -2.16 5.10
CA ILE A 182 -20.58 -3.29 4.25
C ILE A 182 -19.36 -4.00 3.67
N PHE A 183 -18.37 -3.25 3.16
CA PHE A 183 -17.12 -3.83 2.65
C PHE A 183 -16.34 -4.56 3.74
N ALA A 184 -16.18 -3.93 4.91
CA ALA A 184 -15.48 -4.53 6.04
C ALA A 184 -16.15 -5.82 6.51
N ARG A 185 -17.48 -5.82 6.61
CA ARG A 185 -18.27 -7.01 6.98
C ARG A 185 -18.18 -8.11 5.93
N ALA A 186 -18.27 -7.78 4.63
CA ALA A 186 -18.10 -8.77 3.56
C ALA A 186 -16.71 -9.39 3.59
N ALA A 187 -15.66 -8.59 3.81
CA ALA A 187 -14.28 -9.05 3.87
C ALA A 187 -13.98 -9.97 5.06
N ALA A 188 -14.77 -9.94 6.14
CA ALA A 188 -14.58 -10.80 7.29
C ALA A 188 -14.85 -12.30 7.02
N TRP A 189 -15.54 -12.63 5.92
CA TRP A 189 -15.88 -14.02 5.57
C TRP A 189 -15.71 -14.35 4.08
N MET A 190 -15.30 -13.39 3.26
CA MET A 190 -15.00 -13.60 1.84
C MET A 190 -13.50 -13.69 1.62
N THR A 191 -13.11 -14.24 0.47
CA THR A 191 -11.73 -14.12 -0.02
C THR A 191 -11.47 -12.73 -0.61
N PRO A 192 -10.21 -12.28 -0.73
CA PRO A 192 -9.89 -11.00 -1.35
C PRO A 192 -10.43 -10.87 -2.77
N ARG A 193 -10.45 -11.96 -3.53
CA ARG A 193 -10.99 -12.00 -4.91
C ARG A 193 -12.50 -11.78 -4.94
N GLN A 194 -13.24 -12.35 -3.99
CA GLN A 194 -14.69 -12.15 -3.90
C GLN A 194 -15.00 -10.70 -3.49
N VAL A 195 -14.26 -10.14 -2.54
CA VAL A 195 -14.37 -8.72 -2.17
C VAL A 195 -14.08 -7.81 -3.35
N ALA A 196 -13.03 -8.09 -4.13
CA ALA A 196 -12.71 -7.31 -5.33
C ALA A 196 -13.87 -7.30 -6.34
N ARG A 197 -14.59 -8.41 -6.49
CA ARG A 197 -15.79 -8.47 -7.35
C ARG A 197 -16.93 -7.62 -6.79
N VAL A 198 -17.19 -7.70 -5.49
CA VAL A 198 -18.22 -6.86 -4.82
C VAL A 198 -17.90 -5.38 -5.01
N VAL A 199 -16.65 -4.97 -4.81
CA VAL A 199 -16.20 -3.58 -4.97
C VAL A 199 -16.28 -3.13 -6.43
N SER A 200 -15.95 -4.01 -7.38
CA SER A 200 -16.11 -3.73 -8.82
C SER A 200 -17.57 -3.46 -9.17
N THR A 201 -18.47 -4.38 -8.84
CA THR A 201 -19.90 -4.22 -9.12
C THR A 201 -20.49 -2.99 -8.43
N TRP A 202 -20.09 -2.73 -7.19
CA TRP A 202 -20.50 -1.52 -6.49
C TRP A 202 -19.99 -0.25 -7.19
N THR A 203 -18.75 -0.25 -7.69
CA THR A 203 -18.16 0.89 -8.41
C THR A 203 -18.90 1.13 -9.73
N ASP A 204 -19.19 0.07 -10.48
CA ASP A 204 -19.96 0.16 -11.73
C ASP A 204 -21.34 0.78 -11.51
N ILE A 205 -22.02 0.44 -10.41
CA ILE A 205 -23.31 1.01 -10.03
C ILE A 205 -23.17 2.47 -9.57
N ALA A 206 -22.10 2.81 -8.85
CA ALA A 206 -21.87 4.16 -8.35
C ALA A 206 -21.48 5.16 -9.45
N ASP A 207 -20.93 4.65 -10.55
CA ASP A 207 -20.51 5.44 -11.73
C ASP A 207 -21.60 5.53 -12.82
N ALA A 208 -22.74 4.82 -12.66
CA ALA A 208 -23.88 4.81 -13.59
C ALA A 208 -24.88 5.94 -13.31
#